data_AF-A0A933TZW4-F1
#
_entry.id   AF-A0A933TZW4-F1
#
_cell.length_a   1.000
_cell.length_b   1.000
_cell.length_c   1.000
_cell.angle_alpha   90.00
_cell.angle_beta   90.00
_cell.angle_gamma   90.00
#
_symmetry.space_group_name_H-M   'P 1'
#
loop_
_entity.id
_entity.type
_entity.pdbx_description
1 polymer ?
#
loop_
_entity_poly.entity_id
_entity_poly.type
_entity_poly.pdbx_seq_one_letter_code
_entity_poly.pdbx_strand_id
1 'polypeptide(L)'
;MAVAIKKRNPALVIIFFFITFGVYGIYWIVKTKDEINGLGASIPTAWLLIVPIANIYFMYKYMEGFAVNVKKDNNTLMWFIVYILVSPVAVIIVQLELNKLAA
;
A
#
# COMPACT_ATOMS: atom_id res chain seq x y z
N MET A 1 -2.73 -11.96 -15.26
CA MET A 1 -3.88 -11.06 -15.48
C MET A 1 -3.43 -9.65 -15.16
N ALA A 2 -3.64 -8.68 -16.05
CA ALA A 2 -3.36 -7.28 -15.74
C ALA A 2 -4.33 -6.83 -14.64
N VAL A 3 -3.81 -6.45 -13.47
CA VAL A 3 -4.64 -5.95 -12.37
C VAL A 3 -4.95 -4.49 -12.66
N ALA A 4 -6.22 -4.17 -12.90
CA ALA A 4 -6.65 -2.79 -13.10
C ALA A 4 -6.55 -2.01 -11.79
N ILE A 5 -5.96 -0.81 -11.84
CA ILE A 5 -5.84 0.08 -10.68
C ILE A 5 -7.19 0.74 -10.44
N LYS A 6 -7.77 0.52 -9.25
CA LYS A 6 -9.06 1.10 -8.90
C LYS A 6 -8.88 2.46 -8.24
N LYS A 7 -9.57 3.48 -8.78
CA LYS A 7 -9.70 4.79 -8.13
C LYS A 7 -10.50 4.66 -6.84
N ARG A 8 -9.95 5.12 -5.71
CA ARG A 8 -10.62 5.13 -4.39
C ARG A 8 -10.43 6.50 -3.73
N ASN A 9 -11.44 6.99 -3.01
CA ASN A 9 -11.30 8.23 -2.24
C ASN A 9 -10.38 7.99 -1.02
N PRO A 10 -9.24 8.69 -0.87
CA PRO A 10 -8.33 8.50 0.26
C PRO A 10 -8.98 8.74 1.63
N ALA A 11 -9.90 9.70 1.73
CA ALA A 11 -10.62 9.97 2.98
C ALA A 11 -11.52 8.78 3.36
N LEU A 12 -12.21 8.17 2.39
CA LEU A 12 -13.03 6.99 2.64
C LEU A 12 -12.18 5.78 3.05
N VAL A 13 -10.94 5.67 2.55
CA VAL A 13 -10.02 4.60 2.98
C VAL A 13 -9.74 4.69 4.48
N ILE A 14 -9.46 5.89 4.99
CA ILE A 14 -9.22 6.12 6.42
C ILE A 14 -10.50 5.96 7.24
N ILE A 15 -11.63 6.52 6.78
CA ILE A 15 -12.92 6.41 7.47
C ILE A 15 -13.34 4.94 7.62
N PHE A 16 -13.26 4.15 6.54
CA PHE A 16 -13.60 2.74 6.61
C PHE A 16 -12.62 1.92 7.44
N PHE A 17 -11.34 2.29 7.49
CA PHE A 17 -10.40 1.68 8.43
C PHE A 17 -10.94 1.78 9.87
N PHE A 18 -11.39 2.96 10.32
CA PHE A 18 -11.93 3.12 11.67
C PHE A 18 -13.29 2.43 11.86
N ILE A 19 -14.23 2.58 10.92
CA ILE A 19 -15.57 1.97 11.00
C ILE A 19 -15.50 0.45 11.08
N THR A 20 -14.54 -0.16 10.38
CA THR A 20 -14.38 -1.62 10.32
C THR A 20 -13.33 -2.16 11.30
N PHE A 21 -12.87 -1.34 12.25
CA PHE A 21 -11.84 -1.72 13.24
C PHE A 21 -10.58 -2.32 12.61
N GLY A 22 -10.11 -1.69 11.52
CA GLY A 22 -8.88 -2.06 10.82
C GLY A 22 -9.02 -3.13 9.73
N VAL A 23 -10.16 -3.84 9.67
CA VAL A 23 -10.40 -4.89 8.65
C VAL A 23 -10.33 -4.32 7.23
N TYR A 24 -10.89 -3.13 7.00
CA TYR A 24 -10.79 -2.46 5.71
C TYR A 24 -9.35 -2.10 5.34
N GLY A 25 -8.47 -1.83 6.31
CA GLY A 25 -7.05 -1.60 6.05
C GLY A 25 -6.36 -2.84 5.47
N ILE A 26 -6.70 -4.03 5.98
CA ILE A 26 -6.20 -5.31 5.47
C ILE A 26 -6.72 -5.55 4.05
N TYR A 27 -8.02 -5.32 3.82
CA TYR A 27 -8.58 -5.40 2.47
C TYR A 27 -7.88 -4.44 1.49
N TRP A 28 -7.67 -3.19 1.92
CA TRP A 28 -7.04 -2.15 1.11
C TRP A 28 -5.62 -2.54 0.73
N ILE A 29 -4.78 -2.92 1.70
CA ILE A 29 -3.37 -3.24 1.45
C ILE A 29 -3.20 -4.48 0.56
N VAL A 30 -4.11 -5.46 0.65
CA VAL A 30 -4.12 -6.62 -0.26
C VAL A 30 -4.39 -6.18 -1.70
N LYS A 31 -5.40 -5.33 -1.91
CA LYS A 31 -5.78 -4.87 -3.24
C LYS A 31 -4.74 -3.96 -3.87
N THR A 32 -4.23 -2.98 -3.14
CA THR A 32 -3.20 -2.08 -3.65
C THR A 32 -1.88 -2.80 -3.87
N LYS A 33 -1.54 -3.82 -3.06
CA LYS A 33 -0.40 -4.71 -3.32
C LYS A 33 -0.52 -5.38 -4.69
N ASP A 34 -1.68 -5.95 -5.03
CA ASP A 34 -1.90 -6.59 -6.33
C ASP A 34 -1.77 -5.57 -7.48
N GLU A 35 -2.29 -4.36 -7.29
CA GLU A 35 -2.18 -3.24 -8.25
C GLU A 35 -0.71 -2.83 -8.45
N ILE A 36 0.05 -2.67 -7.37
CA ILE A 36 1.48 -2.29 -7.40
C ILE A 36 2.34 -3.41 -8.02
N ASN A 37 2.04 -4.68 -7.72
CA ASN A 37 2.67 -5.81 -8.42
C ASN A 37 2.32 -5.85 -9.90
N GLY A 38 1.10 -5.44 -10.27
CA GLY A 38 0.70 -5.26 -11.67
C GLY A 38 1.51 -4.20 -12.42
N LEU A 39 2.16 -3.28 -11.69
CA LEU A 39 3.07 -2.26 -12.22
C LEU A 39 4.54 -2.72 -12.29
N GLY A 40 4.84 -3.98 -11.94
CA GLY A 40 6.20 -4.55 -11.98
C GLY A 40 6.87 -4.73 -10.62
N ALA A 41 6.18 -4.43 -9.52
CA ALA A 41 6.72 -4.69 -8.18
C ALA A 41 6.73 -6.19 -7.81
N SER A 42 7.56 -6.53 -6.82
CA SER A 42 7.70 -7.89 -6.27
C SER A 42 7.32 -7.93 -4.77
N ILE A 43 6.10 -7.51 -4.45
CA ILE A 43 5.59 -7.54 -3.07
C ILE A 43 5.10 -8.98 -2.76
N PRO A 44 5.57 -9.60 -1.64
CA PRO A 44 5.22 -10.96 -1.27
C PRO A 44 3.74 -11.10 -0.87
N THR A 45 3.29 -12.33 -0.57
CA THR A 45 1.89 -12.58 -0.20
C THR A 45 1.46 -11.85 1.07
N ALA A 46 0.19 -11.43 1.12
CA ALA A 46 -0.38 -10.70 2.24
C ALA A 46 -0.54 -11.55 3.52
N TRP A 47 -0.39 -12.87 3.44
CA TRP A 47 -0.36 -13.75 4.63
C TRP A 47 0.73 -13.37 5.63
N LEU A 48 1.80 -12.72 5.16
CA LEU A 48 2.89 -12.24 6.03
C LEU A 48 2.45 -11.15 7.03
N LEU A 49 1.31 -10.48 6.81
CA LEU A 49 0.76 -9.48 7.73
C LEU A 49 0.44 -10.04 9.12
N ILE A 50 0.14 -11.34 9.22
CA ILE A 50 -0.29 -11.99 10.46
C ILE A 50 0.92 -12.35 11.34
N VAL A 51 2.09 -12.55 10.75
CA VAL A 51 3.30 -12.97 11.45
C VAL A 51 4.10 -11.72 11.86
N PRO A 52 4.33 -11.44 13.16
CA PRO A 52 4.86 -10.16 13.62
C PRO A 52 6.16 -9.70 12.92
N ILE A 53 7.14 -10.59 12.79
CA ILE A 53 8.44 -10.27 12.17
C ILE A 53 8.29 -10.18 10.64
N ALA A 54 7.54 -11.10 10.02
CA ALA A 54 7.35 -11.09 8.58
C ALA A 54 6.45 -9.94 8.11
N ASN A 55 5.62 -9.38 9.00
CA ASN A 55 4.81 -8.20 8.74
C ASN A 55 5.69 -6.98 8.46
N ILE A 56 6.77 -6.79 9.24
CA ILE A 56 7.74 -5.71 8.99
C ILE A 56 8.40 -5.87 7.62
N TYR A 57 8.81 -7.09 7.27
CA TYR A 57 9.36 -7.39 5.94
C TYR A 57 8.35 -7.11 4.82
N PHE A 58 7.08 -7.53 5.00
CA PHE A 58 6.01 -7.23 4.05
C PHE A 58 5.81 -5.73 3.87
N MET A 59 5.77 -4.95 4.96
CA MET A 59 5.64 -3.50 4.93
C MET A 59 6.80 -2.84 4.19
N TYR A 60 8.03 -3.30 4.42
CA TYR A 60 9.21 -2.81 3.71
C TYR A 60 9.10 -3.07 2.20
N LYS A 61 8.79 -4.31 1.80
CA LYS A 61 8.62 -4.68 0.39
C LYS A 61 7.45 -3.95 -0.26
N TYR A 62 6.38 -3.70 0.47
CA TYR A 62 5.25 -2.90 0.00
C TYR A 62 5.70 -1.46 -0.31
N MET A 63 6.46 -0.83 0.59
CA MET A 63 6.97 0.53 0.38
C MET A 63 8.05 0.61 -0.69
N GLU A 64 8.86 -0.43 -0.85
CA GLU A 64 9.77 -0.56 -1.99
C GLU A 64 9.01 -0.61 -3.32
N GLY A 65 7.97 -1.45 -3.39
CA GLY A 65 7.10 -1.54 -4.56
C GLY A 65 6.48 -0.18 -4.90
N PHE A 66 5.98 0.53 -3.90
CA PHE A 66 5.44 1.87 -4.04
C PHE A 66 6.49 2.89 -4.52
N ALA A 67 7.64 2.98 -3.87
CA ALA A 67 8.69 3.97 -4.16
C ALA A 67 9.26 3.78 -5.57
N VAL A 68 9.51 2.54 -5.98
CA VAL A 68 10.13 2.20 -7.27
C VAL A 68 9.12 2.25 -8.43
N ASN A 69 7.93 1.69 -8.26
CA ASN A 69 7.00 1.44 -9.38
C ASN A 69 5.88 2.47 -9.49
N VAL A 70 5.46 3.08 -8.36
CA VAL A 70 4.40 4.08 -8.34
C VAL A 70 4.99 5.48 -8.30
N LYS A 71 5.81 5.79 -7.29
CA LYS A 71 6.36 7.12 -7.08
C LYS A 71 7.55 7.42 -7.98
N LYS A 72 8.33 6.39 -8.34
CA LYS A 72 9.54 6.45 -9.18
C LYS A 72 10.64 7.37 -8.63
N ASP A 73 10.73 7.48 -7.30
CA ASP A 73 11.76 8.28 -6.61
C ASP A 73 12.86 7.41 -5.97
N ASN A 74 12.71 6.08 -6.01
CA ASN A 74 13.61 5.09 -5.41
C ASN A 74 13.91 5.31 -3.92
N ASN A 75 13.08 6.08 -3.19
CA ASN A 75 13.32 6.40 -1.80
C ASN A 75 12.54 5.48 -0.84
N THR A 76 12.79 4.18 -0.97
CA THR A 76 12.10 3.13 -0.20
C THR A 76 12.17 3.36 1.31
N LEU A 77 13.36 3.72 1.82
CA LEU A 77 13.58 3.87 3.26
C LEU A 77 12.75 5.03 3.82
N MET A 78 12.68 6.17 3.12
CA MET A 78 11.84 7.30 3.53
C MET A 78 10.37 6.89 3.61
N TRP A 79 9.83 6.26 2.56
CA TRP A 79 8.42 5.84 2.54
C TRP A 79 8.11 4.79 3.60
N PHE A 80 9.05 3.89 3.88
CA PHE A 80 8.93 2.92 4.98
C PHE A 80 8.89 3.60 6.35
N ILE A 81 9.77 4.57 6.60
CA ILE A 81 9.77 5.35 7.85
C ILE A 81 8.47 6.15 7.99
N VAL A 82 8.01 6.80 6.91
CA VAL A 82 6.72 7.53 6.91
C VAL A 82 5.56 6.59 7.23
N TYR A 83 5.57 5.36 6.70
CA TYR A 83 4.53 4.38 7.00
C TYR A 83 4.54 3.92 8.46
N ILE A 84 5.70 3.69 9.06
CA ILE A 84 5.81 3.27 10.47
C ILE A 84 5.41 4.40 11.42
N LEU A 85 5.91 5.62 11.18
CA LEU A 85 5.68 6.75 12.08
C LEU A 85 4.31 7.39 11.90
N VAL A 86 3.83 7.45 10.65
CA VAL A 86 2.62 8.19 10.28
C VAL A 86 1.80 7.41 9.24
N SER A 87 1.40 6.19 9.62
CA SER A 87 0.67 5.25 8.77
C SER A 87 -0.52 5.88 7.99
N PRO A 88 -1.41 6.71 8.61
CA PRO A 88 -2.50 7.32 7.86
C PRO A 88 -2.04 8.21 6.70
N VAL A 89 -0.95 8.95 6.87
CA VAL A 89 -0.38 9.81 5.82
C VAL A 89 0.17 8.98 4.68
N ALA A 90 0.90 7.91 5.00
CA ALA A 90 1.41 6.98 3.98
C ALA A 90 0.26 6.35 3.16
N VAL A 91 -0.81 5.90 3.83
CA VAL A 91 -1.99 5.30 3.15
C VAL A 91 -2.65 6.31 2.20
N ILE A 92 -2.81 7.57 2.64
CA ILE A 92 -3.37 8.65 1.81
C ILE A 92 -2.50 8.89 0.59
N ILE A 93 -1.18 9.02 0.77
CA ILE A 93 -0.26 9.30 -0.33
C ILE A 93 -0.25 8.15 -1.34
N VAL A 94 -0.16 6.90 -0.86
CA VAL A 94 -0.21 5.72 -1.73
C VAL A 94 -1.49 5.72 -2.57
N GLN A 95 -2.64 5.99 -1.94
CA GLN A 95 -3.91 6.03 -2.67
C GLN A 95 -3.98 7.19 -3.67
N LEU A 96 -3.45 8.36 -3.33
CA LEU A 96 -3.41 9.51 -4.24
C LEU A 96 -2.56 9.23 -5.47
N GLU A 97 -1.38 8.63 -5.31
CA GLU A 97 -0.52 8.31 -6.44
C GLU A 97 -1.10 7.18 -7.30
N LEU A 98 -1.66 6.13 -6.70
CA LEU A 98 -2.38 5.09 -7.45
C LEU A 98 -3.59 5.66 -8.22
N ASN A 99 -4.32 6.61 -7.64
CA ASN A 99 -5.44 7.25 -8.32
C ASN A 99 -5.02 8.05 -9.57
N LYS A 100 -3.79 8.56 -9.63
CA LYS A 100 -3.27 9.24 -10.83
C LYS A 100 -2.97 8.26 -11.97
N LEU A 101 -2.75 6.99 -11.63
CA LEU A 101 -2.46 5.90 -12.56
C LEU A 101 -3.72 5.11 -12.94
N ALA A 102 -4.84 5.32 -12.25
CA ALA A 102 -6.11 4.72 -12.59
C ALA A 102 -6.65 5.35 -13.89
N ALA A 103 -6.91 4.50 -14.89
CA ALA A 103 -7.54 4.87 -16.16
C ALA A 103 -9.05 5.16 -16.00
#